data_AF-A0A0F9A7E6-F1
#
_entry.id   AF-A0A0F9A7E6-F1
#
_cell.length_a   1.000
_cell.length_b   1.000
_cell.length_c   1.000
_cell.angle_alpha   90.00
_cell.angle_beta   90.00
_cell.angle_gamma   90.00
#
_symmetry.space_group_name_H-M   'P 1'
#
loop_
_entity.id
_entity.type
_entity.pdbx_description
1 polymer ?
#
loop_
_entity_poly.entity_id
_entity_poly.type
_entity_poly.pdbx_seq_one_letter_code
_entity_poly.pdbx_strand_id
1 'polypeptide(L)'
;MKALLIEVDFRTGKRAGGINPKDPNLQCYGWQDLESKPGREIRIVEDDRDLSKYKDVPGVTILNGKAAINKAITANIPAKYGVKDPELLLAHLKEKKISLDTLAGKSLQDGAKEFYAQGLAGIVERKPKLV
;
A
#
# COMPACT_ATOMS: atom_id res chain seq x y z
N MET A 1 15.33 3.21 -15.73
CA MET A 1 14.49 3.28 -14.51
C MET A 1 14.82 2.10 -13.61
N LYS A 2 15.12 2.37 -12.34
CA LYS A 2 15.38 1.37 -11.30
C LYS A 2 14.49 1.68 -10.09
N ALA A 3 14.20 0.66 -9.29
CA ALA A 3 13.52 0.82 -8.02
C ALA A 3 14.03 -0.19 -6.99
N LEU A 4 13.67 0.02 -5.73
CA LEU A 4 13.89 -0.91 -4.64
C LEU A 4 12.55 -1.35 -4.07
N LEU A 5 12.32 -2.66 -3.96
CA LEU A 5 11.33 -3.22 -3.05
C LEU A 5 12.04 -3.45 -1.71
N ILE A 6 11.46 -2.92 -0.63
CA ILE A 6 12.11 -2.80 0.67
C ILE A 6 11.16 -3.33 1.75
N GLU A 7 11.66 -4.20 2.61
CA GLU A 7 11.01 -4.57 3.86
C GLU A 7 11.18 -3.47 4.90
N VAL A 8 10.08 -3.12 5.56
CA VAL A 8 9.96 -1.98 6.47
C VAL A 8 9.30 -2.41 7.77
N ASP A 9 9.90 -2.00 8.88
CA ASP A 9 9.21 -1.94 10.16
C ASP A 9 8.61 -0.54 10.32
N PHE A 10 7.31 -0.41 10.06
CA PHE A 10 6.60 0.86 10.17
C PHE A 10 6.44 1.36 11.62
N ARG A 11 6.66 0.51 12.63
CA ARG A 11 6.63 0.95 14.03
C ARG A 11 7.88 1.73 14.39
N THR A 12 9.04 1.28 13.90
CA THR A 12 10.34 1.92 14.18
C THR A 12 10.81 2.84 13.06
N GLY A 13 10.20 2.75 11.87
CA GLY A 13 10.66 3.43 10.66
C GLY A 13 11.91 2.81 10.03
N LYS A 14 12.41 1.67 10.55
CA LYS A 14 13.59 1.00 10.02
C LYS A 14 13.28 0.31 8.69
N ARG A 15 14.24 0.38 7.78
CA ARG A 15 14.20 -0.24 6.45
C ARG A 15 15.34 -1.23 6.32
N ALA A 16 15.08 -2.33 5.65
CA ALA A 16 16.10 -3.29 5.27
C ALA A 16 17.25 -2.60 4.53
N GLY A 17 18.47 -3.11 4.70
CA GLY A 17 19.70 -2.54 4.13
C GLY A 17 20.09 -1.16 4.64
N GLY A 18 19.49 -0.68 5.75
CA GLY A 18 19.78 0.65 6.29
C GLY A 18 19.39 1.79 5.34
N ILE A 19 18.42 1.54 4.46
CA ILE A 19 17.97 2.53 3.47
C ILE A 19 17.39 3.75 4.20
N ASN A 20 17.91 4.94 3.86
CA ASN A 20 17.46 6.18 4.47
C ASN A 20 16.04 6.54 3.94
N PRO A 21 15.02 6.63 4.82
CA PRO A 21 13.68 7.06 4.41
C PRO A 21 13.60 8.46 3.84
N LYS A 22 14.56 9.32 4.19
CA LYS A 22 14.62 10.74 3.83
C LYS A 22 15.51 10.99 2.61
N ASP A 23 15.94 9.95 1.92
CA ASP A 23 16.74 10.09 0.71
C ASP A 23 15.91 10.78 -0.40
N PRO A 24 16.31 11.98 -0.86
CA PRO A 24 15.51 12.74 -1.81
C PRO A 24 15.43 12.10 -3.21
N ASN A 25 16.33 11.17 -3.54
CA ASN A 25 16.29 10.48 -4.84
C ASN A 25 15.72 9.05 -4.72
N LEU A 26 15.10 8.71 -3.57
CA LEU A 26 14.32 7.47 -3.39
C LEU A 26 12.85 7.78 -3.11
N GLN A 27 12.08 7.92 -4.19
CA GLN A 27 10.70 8.39 -4.15
C GLN A 27 9.69 7.27 -3.96
N CYS A 28 8.79 7.42 -2.98
CA CYS A 28 7.69 6.50 -2.72
C CYS A 28 6.36 7.13 -3.16
N TYR A 29 5.74 6.58 -4.21
CA TYR A 29 4.47 7.09 -4.76
C TYR A 29 3.25 6.47 -4.09
N GLY A 30 3.31 6.24 -2.78
CA GLY A 30 2.24 5.62 -1.99
C GLY A 30 2.15 4.09 -2.15
N TRP A 31 3.15 3.46 -2.78
CA TRP A 31 3.30 2.01 -2.89
C TRP A 31 3.84 1.43 -1.59
N GLN A 32 2.94 1.24 -0.64
CA GLN A 32 3.23 0.68 0.66
C GLN A 32 2.18 -0.37 1.04
N ASP A 33 2.65 -1.47 1.62
CA ASP A 33 1.84 -2.45 2.33
C ASP A 33 2.19 -2.38 3.82
N LEU A 34 1.31 -1.74 4.58
CA LEU A 34 1.44 -1.54 6.03
C LEU A 34 0.97 -2.79 6.82
N GLU A 35 0.17 -3.63 6.18
CA GLU A 35 -0.51 -4.78 6.81
C GLU A 35 0.41 -6.00 6.85
N SER A 36 1.22 -6.20 5.80
CA SER A 36 2.24 -7.25 5.78
C SER A 36 3.22 -7.16 6.96
N LYS A 37 3.77 -8.31 7.34
CA LYS A 37 4.80 -8.47 8.38
C LYS A 37 5.96 -9.31 7.81
N PRO A 38 7.13 -8.72 7.54
CA PRO A 38 7.43 -7.29 7.61
C PRO A 38 6.60 -6.48 6.61
N GLY A 39 6.43 -5.18 6.88
CA GLY A 39 5.78 -4.26 5.95
C GLY A 39 6.61 -4.11 4.68
N ARG A 40 6.02 -3.59 3.60
CA ARG A 40 6.73 -3.42 2.32
C ARG A 40 6.53 -2.04 1.74
N GLU A 41 7.54 -1.52 1.05
CA GLU A 41 7.38 -0.35 0.19
C GLU A 41 8.22 -0.47 -1.08
N ILE A 42 7.79 0.22 -2.14
CA ILE A 42 8.55 0.34 -3.39
C ILE A 42 8.95 1.80 -3.57
N ARG A 43 10.26 2.02 -3.79
CA ARG A 43 10.82 3.35 -4.06
C ARG A 43 11.52 3.42 -5.40
N ILE A 44 11.18 4.40 -6.24
CA ILE A 44 11.90 4.69 -7.48
C ILE A 44 13.21 5.37 -7.16
N VAL A 45 14.26 4.96 -7.88
CA VAL A 45 15.58 5.60 -7.85
C VAL A 45 15.60 6.67 -8.95
N GLU A 46 15.63 7.93 -8.56
CA GLU A 46 15.56 9.10 -9.46
C GLU A 46 16.93 9.56 -9.97
N ASP A 47 18.01 8.92 -9.55
CA ASP A 47 19.37 9.15 -10.02
C ASP A 47 20.00 7.87 -10.62
N ASP A 48 21.26 7.96 -11.03
CA ASP A 48 22.01 6.88 -11.67
C ASP A 48 22.87 6.06 -10.69
N ARG A 49 22.65 6.22 -9.37
CA ARG A 49 23.49 5.62 -8.33
C ARG A 49 23.66 4.11 -8.51
N ASP A 50 24.81 3.62 -8.04
CA ASP A 50 25.03 2.18 -7.94
C ASP A 50 24.24 1.59 -6.76
N LEU A 51 23.50 0.53 -7.06
CA LEU A 51 22.68 -0.23 -6.10
C LEU A 51 23.34 -1.55 -5.72
N SER A 52 24.55 -1.85 -6.20
CA SER A 52 25.30 -3.08 -5.90
C SER A 52 25.43 -3.34 -4.40
N LYS A 53 25.53 -2.29 -3.58
CA LYS A 53 25.54 -2.36 -2.11
C LYS A 53 24.29 -2.98 -1.49
N TYR A 54 23.18 -3.05 -2.23
CA TYR A 54 21.93 -3.68 -1.81
C TYR A 54 21.72 -5.07 -2.43
N LYS A 55 22.66 -5.54 -3.24
CA LYS A 55 22.61 -6.89 -3.79
C LYS A 55 22.71 -7.90 -2.65
N ASP A 56 21.83 -8.90 -2.68
CA ASP A 56 21.77 -9.99 -1.69
C ASP A 56 21.53 -9.53 -0.24
N VAL A 57 21.14 -8.27 -0.03
CA VAL A 57 20.75 -7.76 1.28
C VAL A 57 19.36 -8.29 1.63
N PRO A 58 19.20 -9.02 2.75
CA PRO A 58 17.89 -9.53 3.17
C PRO A 58 16.85 -8.41 3.29
N GLY A 59 15.66 -8.64 2.73
CA GLY A 59 14.57 -7.67 2.72
C GLY A 59 14.73 -6.53 1.71
N VAL A 60 15.73 -6.57 0.81
CA VAL A 60 15.86 -5.62 -0.29
C VAL A 60 15.89 -6.35 -1.62
N THR A 61 15.12 -5.87 -2.60
CA THR A 61 15.14 -6.39 -3.97
C THR A 61 15.32 -5.24 -4.96
N ILE A 62 16.33 -5.36 -5.82
CA ILE A 62 16.59 -4.41 -6.90
C ILE A 62 15.69 -4.72 -8.09
N LEU A 63 14.92 -3.73 -8.52
CA LEU A 63 13.98 -3.84 -9.63
C LEU A 63 14.52 -3.06 -10.82
N ASN A 64 14.86 -3.78 -11.89
CA ASN A 64 15.44 -3.20 -13.10
C ASN A 64 14.39 -3.09 -14.21
N GLY A 65 14.06 -1.86 -14.59
CA GLY A 65 13.12 -1.56 -15.67
C GLY A 65 11.66 -1.57 -15.26
N LYS A 66 10.84 -0.88 -16.07
CA LYS A 66 9.40 -0.65 -15.82
C LYS A 66 8.60 -1.94 -15.63
N ALA A 67 8.88 -2.99 -16.41
CA ALA A 67 8.18 -4.26 -16.29
C ALA A 67 8.38 -4.93 -14.92
N ALA A 68 9.62 -4.95 -14.41
CA ALA A 68 9.93 -5.51 -13.09
C ALA A 68 9.26 -4.70 -11.97
N ILE A 69 9.25 -3.37 -12.11
CA ILE A 69 8.62 -2.46 -11.14
C ILE A 69 7.10 -2.70 -11.10
N ASN A 70 6.44 -2.72 -12.26
CA ASN A 70 4.99 -2.96 -12.33
C ASN A 70 4.61 -4.34 -11.79
N LYS A 71 5.38 -5.38 -12.11
CA LYS A 71 5.18 -6.71 -11.53
C LYS A 71 5.29 -6.68 -10.01
N ALA A 72 6.29 -5.98 -9.47
CA ALA A 72 6.45 -5.84 -8.02
C ALA A 72 5.30 -5.06 -7.38
N ILE A 73 4.82 -3.97 -8.01
CA ILE A 73 3.68 -3.20 -7.53
C ILE A 73 2.44 -4.10 -7.43
N THR A 74 2.09 -4.80 -8.51
CA THR A 74 0.93 -5.69 -8.53
C THR A 74 1.02 -6.81 -7.50
N ALA A 75 2.22 -7.37 -7.29
CA ALA A 75 2.41 -8.50 -6.39
C ALA A 75 2.47 -8.12 -4.90
N ASN A 76 2.90 -6.90 -4.57
CA ASN A 76 3.22 -6.53 -3.19
C ASN A 76 2.39 -5.37 -2.62
N ILE A 77 1.73 -4.59 -3.47
CA ILE A 77 1.02 -3.39 -3.01
C ILE A 77 -0.49 -3.66 -3.07
N PRO A 78 -1.18 -3.76 -1.92
CA PRO A 78 -2.60 -4.04 -1.91
C PRO A 78 -3.40 -2.87 -2.47
N ALA A 79 -4.57 -3.17 -3.04
CA ALA A 79 -5.58 -2.16 -3.29
C ALA A 79 -6.03 -1.54 -1.96
N LYS A 80 -6.29 -0.23 -1.99
CA LYS A 80 -6.79 0.51 -0.83
C LYS A 80 -8.29 0.76 -1.00
N TYR A 81 -9.02 0.68 0.10
CA TYR A 81 -10.47 0.89 0.13
C TYR A 81 -10.75 2.12 0.97
N GLY A 82 -11.66 2.97 0.52
CA GLY A 82 -12.02 4.18 1.25
C GLY A 82 -13.49 4.49 1.14
N VAL A 83 -14.03 5.09 2.20
CA VAL A 83 -15.37 5.66 2.18
C VAL A 83 -15.32 6.97 1.40
N LYS A 84 -15.90 6.98 0.19
CA LYS A 84 -16.00 8.19 -0.66
C LYS A 84 -17.21 9.03 -0.30
N ASP A 85 -18.32 8.37 0.01
CA ASP A 85 -19.60 9.00 0.34
C ASP A 85 -20.18 8.30 1.58
N PRO A 86 -19.95 8.87 2.78
CA PRO A 86 -20.44 8.29 4.04
C PRO A 86 -21.97 8.26 4.13
N GLU A 87 -22.65 9.27 3.59
CA GLU A 87 -24.12 9.35 3.66
C GLU A 87 -24.76 8.27 2.80
N LEU A 88 -24.25 8.09 1.58
CA LEU A 88 -24.69 7.01 0.69
C LEU A 88 -24.40 5.62 1.29
N LEU A 89 -23.24 5.45 1.92
CA LEU A 89 -22.90 4.20 2.61
C LEU A 89 -23.89 3.91 3.74
N LEU A 90 -24.18 4.88 4.60
CA LEU A 90 -25.12 4.73 5.72
C LEU A 90 -26.55 4.45 5.24
N ALA A 91 -27.00 5.14 4.19
CA ALA A 91 -28.31 4.89 3.58
C ALA A 91 -28.42 3.44 3.07
N HIS A 92 -27.40 2.95 2.39
CA HIS A 92 -27.39 1.61 1.82
C HIS A 92 -27.22 0.52 2.90
N LEU A 93 -26.46 0.78 3.97
CA LEU A 93 -26.40 -0.11 5.16
C LEU A 93 -27.79 -0.28 5.78
N LYS A 94 -28.53 0.82 5.93
CA LYS A 94 -29.91 0.80 6.44
C LYS A 94 -30.86 0.04 5.50
N GLU A 95 -30.77 0.27 4.20
CA GLU A 95 -31.56 -0.43 3.18
C GLU A 95 -31.33 -1.95 3.23
N LYS A 96 -30.07 -2.38 3.33
CA LYS A 96 -29.70 -3.79 3.45
C LYS A 96 -29.92 -4.38 4.85
N LYS A 97 -30.45 -3.59 5.80
CA LYS A 97 -30.66 -3.97 7.21
C LYS A 97 -29.39 -4.50 7.89
N ILE A 98 -28.22 -3.99 7.51
CA ILE A 98 -26.95 -4.31 8.14
C ILE A 98 -26.83 -3.44 9.40
N SER A 99 -26.74 -4.06 10.58
CA SER A 99 -26.59 -3.31 11.83
C SER A 99 -25.22 -2.64 11.91
N LEU A 100 -25.20 -1.37 12.34
CA LEU A 100 -23.97 -0.64 12.66
C LEU A 100 -23.27 -1.20 13.90
N ASP A 101 -23.94 -2.01 14.72
CA ASP A 101 -23.32 -2.69 15.86
C ASP A 101 -22.22 -3.67 15.40
N THR A 102 -22.28 -4.13 14.14
CA THR A 102 -21.19 -4.91 13.52
C THR A 102 -19.87 -4.14 13.44
N LEU A 103 -19.92 -2.82 13.64
CA LEU A 103 -18.78 -1.89 13.64
C LEU A 103 -18.47 -1.35 15.04
N ALA A 104 -19.01 -1.94 16.10
CA ALA A 104 -18.71 -1.51 17.45
C ALA A 104 -17.20 -1.41 17.69
N GLY A 105 -16.72 -0.22 18.03
CA GLY A 105 -15.30 0.07 18.25
C GLY A 105 -14.45 0.23 16.98
N LYS A 106 -15.05 0.25 15.79
CA LYS A 106 -14.39 0.46 14.50
C LYS A 106 -14.98 1.67 13.77
N SER A 107 -14.17 2.34 12.98
CA SER A 107 -14.65 3.36 12.05
C SER A 107 -15.25 2.73 10.79
N LEU A 108 -16.07 3.48 10.06
CA LEU A 108 -16.53 3.06 8.71
C LEU A 108 -15.35 2.79 7.77
N GLN A 109 -14.23 3.48 7.98
CA GLN A 109 -13.02 3.33 7.19
C GLN A 109 -12.34 1.98 7.44
N ASP A 110 -12.39 1.46 8.66
CA ASP A 110 -11.82 0.14 9.00
C ASP A 110 -12.59 -0.99 8.30
N GLY A 111 -13.91 -0.83 8.13
CA GLY A 111 -14.77 -1.77 7.42
C GLY A 111 -14.82 -1.61 5.90
N ALA A 112 -14.14 -0.61 5.33
CA ALA A 112 -14.32 -0.22 3.93
C ALA A 112 -14.05 -1.38 2.94
N LYS A 113 -13.05 -2.22 3.21
CA LYS A 113 -12.74 -3.39 2.37
C LYS A 113 -13.88 -4.42 2.38
N GLU A 114 -14.44 -4.69 3.55
CA GLU A 114 -15.54 -5.64 3.72
C GLU A 114 -16.84 -5.10 3.09
N PHE A 115 -17.10 -3.81 3.25
CA PHE A 115 -18.23 -3.13 2.62
C PHE A 115 -18.14 -3.15 1.10
N TYR A 116 -16.95 -2.91 0.54
CA TYR A 116 -16.74 -3.03 -0.89
C TYR A 116 -17.02 -4.45 -1.39
N ALA A 117 -16.53 -5.47 -0.68
CA ALA A 117 -16.75 -6.87 -1.03
C ALA A 117 -18.24 -7.27 -0.97
N GLN A 118 -19.04 -6.63 -0.10
CA GLN A 118 -20.48 -6.79 -0.02
C GLN A 118 -21.27 -5.95 -1.05
N GLY A 119 -20.57 -5.24 -1.95
CA GLY A 119 -21.16 -4.38 -2.96
C GLY A 119 -21.92 -3.20 -2.35
N LEU A 120 -21.45 -2.65 -1.23
CA LEU A 120 -22.04 -1.45 -0.66
C LEU A 120 -21.63 -0.19 -1.45
N ALA A 121 -22.62 0.62 -1.80
CA ALA A 121 -22.44 1.97 -2.31
C ALA A 121 -21.68 2.87 -1.33
N GLY A 122 -21.11 3.96 -1.85
CA GLY A 122 -20.33 4.93 -1.05
C GLY A 122 -18.88 4.52 -0.78
N ILE A 123 -18.45 3.32 -1.21
CA ILE A 123 -17.06 2.85 -1.11
C ILE A 123 -16.36 2.92 -2.47
N VAL A 124 -15.05 3.22 -2.45
CA VAL A 124 -14.19 3.17 -3.63
C VAL A 124 -12.99 2.25 -3.41
N GLU A 125 -12.69 1.40 -4.40
CA GLU A 125 -11.41 0.71 -4.51
C GLU A 125 -10.41 1.60 -5.27
N ARG A 126 -9.20 1.75 -4.74
CA ARG A 126 -8.08 2.41 -5.38
C ARG A 126 -6.94 1.41 -5.56
N LYS A 127 -6.77 0.95 -6.80
CA LYS A 127 -5.64 0.10 -7.19
C LYS A 127 -4.36 0.94 -7.23
N PRO A 128 -3.19 0.35 -6.91
CA PRO A 128 -1.93 1.06 -7.03
C PRO A 128 -1.69 1.47 -8.49
N LYS A 129 -1.24 2.71 -8.70
CA LYS A 129 -0.87 3.21 -10.02
C LYS A 129 0.40 2.49 -10.49
N LEU A 130 0.40 2.02 -11.74
CA LEU A 130 1.59 1.47 -12.39
C LEU A 130 2.44 2.59 -13.01
N VAL A 131 3.73 2.34 -13.18
CA VAL A 131 4.69 3.25 -13.86
C VAL A 131 4.84 2.94 -15.32
#